data_AF-A0A284RS05-F1
#
_entry.id   AF-A0A284RS05-F1
#
_cell.length_a   1.000
_cell.length_b   1.000
_cell.length_c   1.000
_cell.angle_alpha   90.00
_cell.angle_beta   90.00
_cell.angle_gamma   90.00
#
_symmetry.space_group_name_H-M   'P 1'
#
loop_
_entity.id
_entity.type
_entity.pdbx_description
1 polymer ?
#
loop_
_entity_poly.entity_id
_entity_poly.type
_entity_poly.pdbx_seq_one_letter_code
_entity_poly.pdbx_strand_id
1 'polypeptide(L)'
;MNMIQRRDAHLHTHLAVKSSNFAATAADIEGVTPETLRSVSRHLEEQGRVSDLNAEEQKVFTLLSKVRTISSKITGSEASKITYRNEIKAYCAHFNIPQIYFTANPDPVNSPIFQVVAGDTTVDLDEHFPRMVDYVCRCLRLVTDPVAALDFFNFSCKSMMRYLFGWDFAKKRSSVEGGILGHLKAFYSTNELTDRGSYHVHYLIILLGGLNPSDVHRRLDDTEDFQNRFFAFYEDIIRHDLPEDIYFDPKGKLKTERPIPVPDEDDCSSEVIEDFKCRFQEEVKYCGELLQRHKHRPVCYKYDHATCCFQFPHDYAARSLYDKETKSVTLVCRDVFVNYFNDFILVFCRHNHDMQCILSGKSCKAAMFYITDYITKMSVKTYEMLSLMADAVMKASNNVSEGERLEARIILHKCLAQFASQQQVHAQHAAKVIRGQREVFCSHRTVPMMSGILMELVNK
;
A
#
# COMPACT_ATOMS: atom_id res chain seq x y z
N MET A 1 0.75 24.12 -1.32
CA MET A 1 -0.29 23.71 -2.30
C MET A 1 0.08 24.14 -3.71
N ASN A 2 0.12 23.19 -4.64
CA ASN A 2 0.15 23.46 -6.09
C ASN A 2 -1.23 23.94 -6.60
N MET A 3 -1.34 24.32 -7.87
CA MET A 3 -2.60 24.85 -8.45
C MET A 3 -3.77 23.85 -8.43
N ILE A 4 -3.49 22.55 -8.61
CA ILE A 4 -4.52 21.49 -8.57
C ILE A 4 -5.09 21.39 -7.15
N GLN A 5 -4.20 21.27 -6.16
CA GLN A 5 -4.58 21.19 -4.75
C GLN A 5 -5.30 22.45 -4.27
N ARG A 6 -4.87 23.64 -4.74
CA ARG A 6 -5.57 24.90 -4.45
C ARG A 6 -7.00 24.88 -4.99
N ARG A 7 -7.20 24.41 -6.22
CA ARG A 7 -8.54 24.30 -6.83
C ARG A 7 -9.43 23.35 -6.02
N ASP A 8 -8.91 22.18 -5.65
CA ASP A 8 -9.64 21.20 -4.85
C ASP A 8 -9.97 21.77 -3.46
N ALA A 9 -9.01 22.43 -2.80
CA ALA A 9 -9.21 23.09 -1.52
C ALA A 9 -10.30 24.17 -1.58
N HIS A 10 -10.30 25.02 -2.62
CA HIS A 10 -11.34 26.02 -2.82
C HIS A 10 -12.71 25.38 -3.04
N LEU A 11 -12.81 24.37 -3.92
CA LEU A 11 -14.06 23.67 -4.22
C LEU A 11 -14.64 23.00 -2.97
N HIS A 12 -13.83 22.20 -2.27
CA HIS A 12 -14.31 21.43 -1.13
C HIS A 12 -14.54 22.29 0.11
N THR A 13 -13.80 23.39 0.29
CA THR A 13 -14.11 24.40 1.31
C THR A 13 -15.47 25.05 1.00
N HIS A 14 -15.72 25.45 -0.24
CA HIS A 14 -16.99 26.04 -0.65
C HIS A 14 -18.17 25.09 -0.42
N LEU A 15 -18.02 23.80 -0.75
CA LEU A 15 -19.03 22.78 -0.50
C LEU A 15 -19.27 22.55 1.00
N ALA A 16 -18.21 22.52 1.81
CA ALA A 16 -18.33 22.36 3.26
C ALA A 16 -19.06 23.54 3.92
N VAL A 17 -18.76 24.76 3.47
CA VAL A 17 -19.38 26.01 3.93
C VAL A 17 -20.87 26.08 3.57
N LYS A 18 -21.26 25.49 2.43
CA LYS A 18 -22.67 25.43 2.00
C LYS A 18 -23.50 24.33 2.67
N SER A 19 -22.91 23.51 3.54
CA SER A 19 -23.66 22.48 4.25
C SER A 19 -24.64 23.08 5.25
N SER A 20 -25.81 22.45 5.44
CA SER A 20 -26.84 22.90 6.39
C SER A 20 -26.32 23.06 7.82
N ASN A 21 -25.29 22.28 8.19
CA ASN A 21 -24.71 22.27 9.53
C ASN A 21 -23.57 23.28 9.69
N PHE A 22 -23.19 24.01 8.63
CA PHE A 22 -22.04 24.90 8.67
C PHE A 22 -22.27 26.09 9.60
N ALA A 23 -23.47 26.70 9.60
CA ALA A 23 -23.74 27.85 10.47
C ALA A 23 -23.52 27.54 11.96
N ALA A 24 -23.96 26.36 12.41
CA ALA A 24 -23.71 25.89 13.77
C ALA A 24 -22.22 25.65 14.05
N THR A 25 -21.49 25.12 13.06
CA THR A 25 -20.05 24.84 13.22
C THR A 25 -19.18 26.09 13.07
N ALA A 26 -19.63 27.10 12.34
CA ALA A 26 -18.86 28.31 12.06
C ALA A 26 -18.61 29.09 13.34
N ALA A 27 -19.61 29.22 14.22
CA ALA A 27 -19.46 29.87 15.51
C ALA A 27 -18.38 29.19 16.39
N ASP A 28 -18.33 27.86 16.39
CA ASP A 28 -17.30 27.11 17.10
C ASP A 28 -15.91 27.37 16.51
N ILE A 29 -15.78 27.39 15.18
CA ILE A 29 -14.51 27.66 14.48
C ILE A 29 -14.02 29.08 14.73
N GLU A 30 -14.91 30.07 14.66
CA GLU A 30 -14.60 31.49 14.88
C GLU A 30 -14.21 31.78 16.34
N GLY A 31 -14.67 30.96 17.28
CA GLY A 31 -14.28 31.01 18.69
C GLY A 31 -12.91 30.42 18.99
N VAL A 32 -12.28 29.69 18.05
CA VAL A 32 -10.96 29.08 18.27
C VAL A 32 -9.85 30.13 18.12
N THR A 33 -9.12 30.37 19.19
CA THR A 33 -7.95 31.28 19.20
C THR A 33 -6.63 30.52 19.02
N PRO A 34 -5.56 31.19 18.54
CA PRO A 34 -4.22 30.61 18.49
C PRO A 34 -3.72 30.07 19.84
N GLU A 35 -4.05 30.77 20.93
CA GLU A 35 -3.64 30.42 22.29
C GLU A 35 -4.28 29.12 22.74
N THR A 36 -5.59 28.94 22.49
CA THR A 36 -6.31 27.69 22.78
C THR A 36 -5.72 26.52 21.99
N LEU A 37 -5.42 26.72 20.70
CA LEU A 37 -4.77 25.68 19.87
C LEU A 37 -3.40 25.28 20.39
N ARG A 38 -2.56 26.23 20.83
CA ARG A 38 -1.25 25.93 21.42
C ARG A 38 -1.35 25.26 22.78
N SER A 39 -2.31 25.66 23.61
CA SER A 39 -2.57 25.02 24.90
C SER A 39 -2.88 23.54 24.72
N VAL A 40 -3.86 23.23 23.85
CA VAL A 40 -4.26 21.84 23.57
C VAL A 40 -3.12 21.06 22.88
N SER A 41 -2.37 21.70 21.98
CA SER A 41 -1.19 21.08 21.37
C SER A 41 -0.19 20.62 22.43
N ARG A 42 0.20 21.50 23.35
CA ARG A 42 1.17 21.19 24.42
C ARG A 42 0.64 20.10 25.36
N HIS A 43 -0.63 20.19 25.75
CA HIS A 43 -1.27 19.16 26.58
C HIS A 43 -1.19 17.76 25.95
N LEU A 44 -1.46 17.65 24.65
CA LEU A 44 -1.36 16.37 23.94
C LEU A 44 0.09 15.92 23.70
N GLU A 45 1.03 16.86 23.52
CA GLU A 45 2.46 16.57 23.40
C GLU A 45 3.01 15.97 24.71
N GLU A 46 2.54 16.47 25.85
CA GLU A 46 2.85 15.99 27.21
C GLU A 46 2.04 14.74 27.61
N GLN A 47 1.40 14.06 26.64
CA GLN A 47 0.59 12.84 26.82
C GLN A 47 -0.68 13.01 27.68
N GLY A 48 -1.18 14.24 27.83
CA GLY A 48 -2.48 14.52 28.43
C GLY A 48 -3.64 13.92 27.63
N ARG A 49 -4.76 13.59 28.29
CA ARG A 49 -5.92 12.97 27.63
C ARG A 49 -6.89 14.02 27.12
N VAL A 50 -7.60 13.71 26.04
CA VAL A 50 -8.66 14.58 25.48
C VAL A 50 -9.79 14.80 26.48
N SER A 51 -10.03 13.82 27.38
CA SER A 51 -11.02 13.92 28.46
C SER A 51 -10.74 15.02 29.48
N ASP A 52 -9.49 15.50 29.55
CA ASP A 52 -9.05 16.45 30.56
C ASP A 52 -9.25 17.91 30.11
N LEU A 53 -9.67 18.09 28.85
CA LEU A 53 -9.87 19.40 28.21
C LEU A 53 -11.22 19.99 28.58
N ASN A 54 -11.26 21.30 28.78
CA ASN A 54 -12.50 22.02 29.02
C ASN A 54 -13.34 22.18 27.74
N ALA A 55 -14.59 22.65 27.87
CA ALA A 55 -15.52 22.77 26.74
C ALA A 55 -15.02 23.68 25.61
N GLU A 56 -14.27 24.75 25.92
CA GLU A 56 -13.70 25.64 24.91
C GLU A 56 -12.51 24.99 24.20
N GLU A 57 -11.65 24.30 24.94
CA GLU A 57 -10.54 23.53 24.39
C GLU A 57 -11.02 22.39 23.48
N GLN A 58 -12.15 21.76 23.78
CA GLN A 58 -12.71 20.71 22.93
C GLN A 58 -13.17 21.23 21.55
N LYS A 59 -13.51 22.52 21.42
CA LYS A 59 -13.91 23.11 20.11
C LYS A 59 -12.79 23.07 19.07
N VAL A 60 -11.53 22.97 19.48
CA VAL A 60 -10.41 22.82 18.52
C VAL A 60 -10.54 21.55 17.69
N PHE A 61 -11.16 20.49 18.24
CA PHE A 61 -11.39 19.24 17.51
C PHE A 61 -12.48 19.38 16.44
N THR A 62 -13.41 20.32 16.62
CA THR A 62 -14.38 20.69 15.58
C THR A 62 -13.67 21.27 14.36
N LEU A 63 -12.77 22.23 14.58
CA LEU A 63 -11.93 22.78 13.50
C LEU A 63 -11.05 21.69 12.88
N LEU A 64 -10.35 20.89 13.68
CA LEU A 64 -9.50 19.80 13.21
C LEU A 64 -10.28 18.79 12.35
N SER A 65 -11.47 18.40 12.78
CA SER A 65 -12.35 17.48 12.07
C SER A 65 -12.79 18.04 10.70
N LYS A 66 -13.15 19.33 10.63
CA LYS A 66 -13.51 19.98 9.37
C LYS A 66 -12.34 20.09 8.41
N VAL A 67 -11.16 20.49 8.89
CA VAL A 67 -9.94 20.55 8.08
C VAL A 67 -9.58 19.16 7.55
N ARG A 68 -9.63 18.12 8.39
CA ARG A 68 -9.40 16.71 7.96
C ARG A 68 -10.40 16.27 6.90
N THR A 69 -11.67 16.61 7.08
CA THR A 69 -12.75 16.26 6.13
C THR A 69 -12.49 16.88 4.76
N ILE A 70 -12.18 18.17 4.70
CA ILE A 70 -11.88 18.86 3.44
C ILE A 70 -10.57 18.33 2.83
N SER A 71 -9.54 18.18 3.66
CA SER A 71 -8.24 17.64 3.24
C SER A 71 -8.38 16.26 2.61
N SER A 72 -9.30 15.40 3.08
CA SER A 72 -9.53 14.05 2.53
C SER A 72 -9.98 14.01 1.07
N LYS A 73 -10.42 15.17 0.54
CA LYS A 73 -10.84 15.35 -0.85
C LYS A 73 -9.77 16.00 -1.71
N ILE A 74 -8.67 16.46 -1.11
CA ILE A 74 -7.53 17.03 -1.82
C ILE A 74 -6.61 15.90 -2.27
N THR A 75 -6.31 15.85 -3.57
CA THR A 75 -5.42 14.82 -4.14
C THR A 75 -4.00 14.93 -3.57
N GLY A 76 -3.41 13.79 -3.20
CA GLY A 76 -2.06 13.71 -2.61
C GLY A 76 -1.97 14.16 -1.15
N SER A 77 -3.11 14.45 -0.50
CA SER A 77 -3.13 14.74 0.94
C SER A 77 -3.04 13.45 1.76
N GLU A 78 -2.48 13.53 2.96
CA GLU A 78 -2.50 12.41 3.92
C GLU A 78 -3.94 11.95 4.22
N ALA A 79 -4.90 12.88 4.22
CA ALA A 79 -6.29 12.57 4.49
C ALA A 79 -6.98 11.83 3.33
N SER A 80 -6.44 11.87 2.11
CA SER A 80 -6.96 11.11 0.96
C SER A 80 -6.92 9.60 1.22
N LYS A 81 -5.99 9.14 2.06
CA LYS A 81 -5.92 7.76 2.54
C LYS A 81 -7.22 7.32 3.23
N ILE A 82 -7.90 8.20 3.98
CA ILE A 82 -9.21 7.90 4.59
C ILE A 82 -10.25 7.54 3.52
N THR A 83 -10.22 8.22 2.36
CA THR A 83 -11.09 7.89 1.23
C THR A 83 -10.79 6.48 0.71
N TYR A 84 -9.51 6.14 0.49
CA TYR A 84 -9.12 4.79 0.05
C TYR A 84 -9.53 3.69 1.04
N ARG A 85 -9.45 3.95 2.35
CA ARG A 85 -9.95 3.04 3.38
C ARG A 85 -11.45 2.75 3.21
N ASN A 86 -12.23 3.79 2.98
CA ASN A 86 -13.68 3.65 2.79
C ASN A 86 -14.01 2.98 1.45
N GLU A 87 -13.17 3.13 0.42
CA GLU A 87 -13.29 2.37 -0.82
C GLU A 87 -12.98 0.88 -0.60
N ILE A 88 -11.94 0.54 0.16
CA ILE A 88 -11.62 -0.86 0.51
C ILE A 88 -12.77 -1.50 1.30
N LYS A 89 -13.37 -0.79 2.26
CA LYS A 89 -14.57 -1.28 2.96
C LYS A 89 -15.72 -1.58 2.00
N ALA A 90 -15.97 -0.69 1.05
CA ALA A 90 -16.98 -0.91 0.02
C ALA A 90 -16.64 -2.11 -0.88
N TYR A 91 -15.35 -2.31 -1.20
CA TYR A 91 -14.86 -3.49 -1.91
C TYR A 91 -15.15 -4.78 -1.13
N CYS A 92 -14.77 -4.83 0.14
CA CYS A 92 -15.01 -5.99 1.00
C CYS A 92 -16.50 -6.33 1.08
N ALA A 93 -17.36 -5.30 1.23
CA ALA A 93 -18.80 -5.48 1.29
C ALA A 93 -19.41 -6.02 -0.02
N HIS A 94 -18.87 -5.60 -1.17
CA HIS A 94 -19.43 -5.99 -2.48
C HIS A 94 -18.84 -7.30 -3.01
N PHE A 95 -17.55 -7.55 -2.79
CA PHE A 95 -16.81 -8.64 -3.43
C PHE A 95 -16.44 -9.80 -2.49
N ASN A 96 -16.54 -9.62 -1.17
CA ASN A 96 -15.99 -10.43 -0.06
C ASN A 96 -14.66 -9.88 0.48
N ILE A 97 -14.27 -10.34 1.66
CA ILE A 97 -12.95 -10.08 2.24
C ILE A 97 -11.87 -10.65 1.32
N PRO A 98 -10.77 -9.94 1.04
CA PRO A 98 -9.69 -10.44 0.21
C PRO A 98 -9.06 -11.71 0.79
N GLN A 99 -8.63 -12.62 -0.08
CA GLN A 99 -8.02 -13.90 0.30
C GLN A 99 -6.49 -13.80 0.36
N ILE A 100 -5.91 -12.98 -0.51
CA ILE A 100 -4.47 -12.81 -0.65
C ILE A 100 -4.12 -11.34 -0.42
N TYR A 101 -3.13 -11.13 0.44
CA TYR A 101 -2.43 -9.87 0.55
C TYR A 101 -1.07 -10.02 -0.13
N PHE A 102 -0.77 -9.14 -1.08
CA PHE A 102 0.42 -9.25 -1.91
C PHE A 102 1.12 -7.90 -1.98
N THR A 103 2.42 -7.87 -1.74
CA THR A 103 3.23 -6.66 -1.89
C THR A 103 4.25 -6.86 -2.98
N ALA A 104 4.53 -5.83 -3.78
CA ALA A 104 5.57 -5.88 -4.80
C ALA A 104 6.40 -4.59 -4.74
N ASN A 105 7.72 -4.74 -4.86
CA ASN A 105 8.67 -3.63 -4.84
C ASN A 105 9.52 -3.60 -6.12
N PRO A 106 8.97 -3.17 -7.26
CA PRO A 106 9.72 -3.08 -8.52
C PRO A 106 11.05 -2.33 -8.35
N ASP A 107 12.13 -2.88 -8.93
CA ASP A 107 13.49 -2.36 -8.78
C ASP A 107 13.96 -1.67 -10.07
N PRO A 108 13.65 -0.37 -10.28
CA PRO A 108 14.06 0.34 -11.49
C PRO A 108 15.58 0.41 -11.65
N VAL A 109 16.34 0.50 -10.56
CA VAL A 109 17.81 0.65 -10.63
C VAL A 109 18.46 -0.55 -11.30
N ASN A 110 17.94 -1.75 -11.05
CA ASN A 110 18.48 -2.98 -11.62
C ASN A 110 17.74 -3.48 -12.87
N SER A 111 16.65 -2.84 -13.27
CA SER A 111 15.86 -3.27 -14.43
C SER A 111 16.39 -2.70 -15.77
N PRO A 112 16.71 -3.56 -16.76
CA PRO A 112 16.96 -3.11 -18.13
C PRO A 112 15.78 -2.38 -18.75
N ILE A 113 14.55 -2.77 -18.40
CA ILE A 113 13.32 -2.14 -18.88
C ILE A 113 13.28 -0.67 -18.44
N PHE A 114 13.67 -0.36 -17.20
CA PHE A 114 13.73 1.03 -16.75
C PHE A 114 14.74 1.86 -17.55
N GLN A 115 15.90 1.30 -17.91
CA GLN A 115 16.89 2.03 -18.70
C GLN A 115 16.35 2.41 -20.08
N VAL A 116 15.61 1.51 -20.73
CA VAL A 116 14.90 1.80 -21.99
C VAL A 116 13.82 2.88 -21.78
N VAL A 117 13.02 2.77 -20.71
CA VAL A 117 12.00 3.78 -20.36
C VAL A 117 12.62 5.16 -20.08
N ALA A 118 13.83 5.20 -19.53
CA ALA A 118 14.62 6.41 -19.31
C ALA A 118 15.29 6.94 -20.59
N GLY A 119 15.10 6.28 -21.74
CA GLY A 119 15.58 6.72 -23.05
C GLY A 119 16.94 6.17 -23.46
N ASP A 120 17.47 5.14 -22.79
CA ASP A 120 18.70 4.48 -23.23
C ASP A 120 18.44 3.55 -24.42
N THR A 121 18.90 3.95 -25.60
CA THR A 121 18.75 3.20 -26.85
C THR A 121 19.83 2.14 -27.05
N THR A 122 20.82 2.05 -26.15
CA THR A 122 21.89 1.05 -26.22
C THR A 122 21.55 -0.26 -25.52
N VAL A 123 20.46 -0.28 -24.75
CA VAL A 123 19.98 -1.46 -24.04
C VAL A 123 19.13 -2.32 -24.96
N ASP A 124 19.65 -3.47 -25.33
CA ASP A 124 18.93 -4.50 -26.07
C ASP A 124 18.17 -5.41 -25.09
N LEU A 125 16.84 -5.51 -25.24
CA LEU A 125 15.99 -6.34 -24.38
C LEU A 125 15.83 -7.78 -24.90
N ASP A 126 16.31 -8.07 -26.11
CA ASP A 126 16.33 -9.42 -26.69
C ASP A 126 17.57 -10.21 -26.20
N GLU A 127 18.62 -9.52 -25.73
CA GLU A 127 19.75 -10.17 -25.08
C GLU A 127 19.39 -10.69 -23.68
N HIS A 128 19.85 -11.89 -23.34
CA HIS A 128 19.67 -12.44 -21.98
C HIS A 128 20.46 -11.63 -20.91
N PHE A 129 21.58 -11.02 -21.31
CA PHE A 129 22.44 -10.17 -20.48
C PHE A 129 22.54 -8.75 -21.05
N PRO A 130 21.49 -7.92 -20.97
CA PRO A 130 21.52 -6.58 -21.56
C PRO A 130 22.67 -5.74 -21.00
N ARG A 131 23.46 -5.14 -21.89
CA ARG A 131 24.52 -4.21 -21.49
C ARG A 131 23.91 -2.91 -20.96
N MET A 132 24.02 -2.68 -19.66
CA MET A 132 23.59 -1.44 -19.01
C MET A 132 24.76 -0.55 -18.58
N VAL A 133 24.47 0.73 -18.35
CA VAL A 133 25.40 1.66 -17.70
C VAL A 133 25.72 1.24 -16.26
N ASP A 134 26.79 1.78 -15.70
CA ASP A 134 27.20 1.45 -14.34
C ASP A 134 26.15 1.83 -13.29
N TYR A 135 26.27 1.25 -12.10
CA TYR A 135 25.30 1.41 -11.03
C TYR A 135 25.03 2.88 -10.65
N VAL A 136 26.05 3.74 -10.66
CA VAL A 136 25.89 5.16 -10.30
C VAL A 136 25.07 5.88 -11.35
N CYS A 137 25.37 5.66 -12.63
CA CYS A 137 24.56 6.20 -13.73
C CYS A 137 23.11 5.72 -13.70
N ARG A 138 22.87 4.44 -13.36
CA ARG A 138 21.49 3.89 -13.20
C ARG A 138 20.73 4.60 -12.08
N CYS A 139 21.38 4.83 -10.95
CA CYS A 139 20.79 5.58 -9.82
C CYS A 139 20.51 7.03 -10.20
N LEU A 140 21.44 7.70 -10.89
CA LEU A 140 21.26 9.09 -11.32
C LEU A 140 20.05 9.23 -12.24
N ARG A 141 19.90 8.34 -13.24
CA ARG A 141 18.74 8.33 -14.15
C ARG A 141 17.41 8.22 -13.41
N LEU A 142 17.32 7.34 -12.42
CA LEU A 142 16.14 7.20 -11.56
C LEU A 142 15.78 8.49 -10.83
N VAL A 143 16.77 9.21 -10.31
CA VAL A 143 16.56 10.44 -9.54
C VAL A 143 16.24 11.62 -10.47
N THR A 144 16.87 11.70 -11.65
CA THR A 144 16.70 12.83 -12.57
C THR A 144 15.41 12.76 -13.38
N ASP A 145 14.85 11.57 -13.61
CA ASP A 145 13.60 11.39 -14.34
C ASP A 145 12.51 10.69 -13.51
N PRO A 146 11.79 11.45 -12.65
CA PRO A 146 10.69 10.91 -11.86
C PRO A 146 9.48 10.48 -12.71
N VAL A 147 9.37 10.94 -13.97
CA VAL A 147 8.27 10.57 -14.88
C VAL A 147 8.53 9.18 -15.44
N ALA A 148 9.73 8.94 -15.96
CA ALA A 148 10.17 7.62 -16.42
C ALA A 148 10.07 6.58 -15.29
N ALA A 149 10.45 6.96 -14.08
CA ALA A 149 10.37 6.06 -12.93
C ALA A 149 8.91 5.71 -12.56
N LEU A 150 8.00 6.69 -12.62
CA LEU A 150 6.56 6.45 -12.45
C LEU A 150 6.00 5.57 -13.58
N ASP A 151 6.40 5.79 -14.83
CA ASP A 151 5.94 5.01 -15.98
C ASP A 151 6.43 3.56 -15.91
N PHE A 152 7.69 3.34 -15.51
CA PHE A 152 8.22 2.01 -15.23
C PHE A 152 7.44 1.29 -14.13
N PHE A 153 7.17 1.96 -13.01
CA PHE A 153 6.40 1.37 -11.92
C PHE A 153 4.98 1.00 -12.36
N ASN A 154 4.30 1.90 -13.08
CA ASN A 154 2.97 1.67 -13.63
C ASN A 154 2.96 0.52 -14.64
N PHE A 155 3.97 0.47 -15.52
CA PHE A 155 4.17 -0.60 -16.49
C PHE A 155 4.35 -1.94 -15.79
N SER A 156 5.28 -2.03 -14.84
CA SER A 156 5.57 -3.25 -14.08
C SER A 156 4.33 -3.81 -13.38
N CYS A 157 3.59 -2.95 -12.68
CA CYS A 157 2.34 -3.33 -12.02
C CYS A 157 1.29 -3.84 -13.01
N LYS A 158 1.04 -3.11 -14.10
CA LYS A 158 0.02 -3.49 -15.09
C LYS A 158 0.40 -4.76 -15.85
N SER A 159 1.68 -4.92 -16.19
CA SER A 159 2.19 -6.10 -16.88
C SER A 159 2.07 -7.34 -15.99
N MET A 160 2.44 -7.26 -14.71
CA MET A 160 2.23 -8.34 -13.75
C MET A 160 0.76 -8.73 -13.63
N MET A 161 -0.14 -7.76 -13.42
CA MET A 161 -1.58 -8.03 -13.33
C MET A 161 -2.13 -8.67 -14.61
N ARG A 162 -1.70 -8.21 -15.79
CA ARG A 162 -2.20 -8.71 -17.08
C ARG A 162 -1.68 -10.09 -17.41
N TYR A 163 -0.36 -10.28 -17.32
CA TYR A 163 0.30 -11.47 -17.87
C TYR A 163 0.51 -12.57 -16.84
N LEU A 164 0.81 -12.23 -15.58
CA LEU A 164 0.95 -13.25 -14.52
C LEU A 164 -0.39 -13.58 -13.87
N PHE A 165 -1.21 -12.57 -13.54
CA PHE A 165 -2.52 -12.80 -12.90
C PHE A 165 -3.69 -12.92 -13.88
N GLY A 166 -3.42 -12.89 -15.18
CA GLY A 166 -4.44 -13.08 -16.23
C GLY A 166 -5.56 -12.04 -16.17
N TRP A 167 -5.30 -10.80 -15.74
CA TRP A 167 -6.35 -9.78 -15.59
C TRP A 167 -6.55 -8.94 -16.87
N ASP A 168 -7.79 -8.91 -17.37
CA ASP A 168 -8.19 -8.00 -18.45
C ASP A 168 -8.75 -6.70 -17.86
N PHE A 169 -7.97 -5.61 -17.95
CA PHE A 169 -8.39 -4.28 -17.48
C PHE A 169 -9.57 -3.69 -18.25
N ALA A 170 -9.75 -4.03 -19.53
CA ALA A 170 -10.84 -3.51 -20.34
C ALA A 170 -12.16 -4.22 -19.99
N LYS A 171 -12.12 -5.55 -19.86
CA LYS A 171 -13.28 -6.38 -19.49
C LYS A 171 -13.53 -6.44 -17.98
N LYS A 172 -12.58 -5.96 -17.16
CA LYS A 172 -12.62 -5.98 -15.68
C LYS A 172 -12.88 -7.37 -15.10
N ARG A 173 -12.21 -8.38 -15.65
CA ARG A 173 -12.29 -9.77 -15.19
C ARG A 173 -11.03 -10.52 -15.58
N SER A 174 -10.81 -11.68 -14.99
CA SER A 174 -9.77 -12.58 -15.48
C SER A 174 -10.05 -13.06 -16.91
N SER A 175 -8.97 -13.42 -17.60
CA SER A 175 -8.98 -14.20 -18.84
C SER A 175 -9.71 -15.53 -18.63
N VAL A 176 -9.99 -16.24 -19.74
CA VAL A 176 -10.66 -17.53 -19.68
C VAL A 176 -9.77 -18.55 -18.98
N GLU A 177 -8.47 -18.47 -19.24
CA GLU A 177 -7.41 -19.35 -18.74
C GLU A 177 -7.07 -19.05 -17.26
N GLY A 178 -7.33 -17.83 -16.80
CA GLY A 178 -6.88 -17.36 -15.49
C GLY A 178 -5.40 -16.96 -15.50
N GLY A 179 -4.81 -16.81 -14.30
CA GLY A 179 -3.38 -16.60 -14.14
C GLY A 179 -2.79 -17.55 -13.11
N ILE A 180 -1.55 -17.29 -12.68
CA ILE A 180 -0.81 -18.12 -11.72
C ILE A 180 -1.46 -18.23 -10.33
N LEU A 181 -2.45 -17.39 -10.04
CA LEU A 181 -3.25 -17.43 -8.80
C LEU A 181 -4.67 -17.98 -9.03
N GLY A 182 -4.95 -18.52 -10.23
CA GLY A 182 -6.28 -18.82 -10.71
C GLY A 182 -7.03 -17.59 -11.22
N HIS A 183 -8.36 -17.61 -11.18
CA HIS A 183 -9.21 -16.49 -11.59
C HIS A 183 -9.41 -15.50 -10.46
N LEU A 184 -9.22 -14.22 -10.75
CA LEU A 184 -9.50 -13.12 -9.85
C LEU A 184 -10.94 -12.63 -10.08
N LYS A 185 -11.65 -12.36 -8.98
CA LYS A 185 -12.93 -11.65 -8.98
C LYS A 185 -12.70 -10.14 -8.98
N ALA A 186 -11.78 -9.68 -8.13
CA ALA A 186 -11.44 -8.27 -8.00
C ALA A 186 -10.09 -8.08 -7.30
N PHE A 187 -9.54 -6.87 -7.37
CA PHE A 187 -8.40 -6.46 -6.56
C PHE A 187 -8.49 -4.97 -6.25
N TYR A 188 -7.85 -4.57 -5.16
CA TYR A 188 -7.63 -3.17 -4.81
C TYR A 188 -6.18 -3.00 -4.37
N SER A 189 -5.53 -1.94 -4.79
CA SER A 189 -4.15 -1.67 -4.42
C SER A 189 -3.97 -0.27 -3.85
N THR A 190 -2.95 -0.12 -3.02
CA THR A 190 -2.45 1.16 -2.55
C THR A 190 -0.95 1.23 -2.81
N ASN A 191 -0.47 2.39 -3.24
CA ASN A 191 0.95 2.60 -3.50
C ASN A 191 1.56 3.42 -2.38
N GLU A 192 2.74 3.05 -1.93
CA GLU A 192 3.52 3.81 -0.96
C GLU A 192 4.92 4.04 -1.51
N LEU A 193 5.56 5.10 -1.02
CA LEU A 193 6.94 5.40 -1.34
C LEU A 193 7.83 4.73 -0.31
N THR A 194 8.79 3.95 -0.78
CA THR A 194 9.88 3.47 0.06
C THR A 194 10.78 4.63 0.49
N ASP A 195 11.50 4.46 1.60
CA ASP A 195 12.55 5.40 2.04
C ASP A 195 13.70 5.53 1.02
N ARG A 196 13.71 4.71 -0.04
CA ARG A 196 14.66 4.76 -1.17
C ARG A 196 14.11 5.54 -2.37
N GLY A 197 12.94 6.17 -2.23
CA GLY A 197 12.38 7.05 -3.26
C GLY A 197 11.82 6.31 -4.48
N SER A 198 11.35 5.07 -4.30
CA SER A 198 10.63 4.33 -5.34
C SER A 198 9.30 3.84 -4.80
N TYR A 199 8.29 3.81 -5.68
CA TYR A 199 7.00 3.23 -5.34
C TYR A 199 7.09 1.72 -5.12
N HIS A 200 6.43 1.26 -4.07
CA HIS A 200 6.02 -0.12 -3.89
C HIS A 200 4.50 -0.17 -3.79
N VAL A 201 3.94 -1.37 -4.02
CA VAL A 201 2.49 -1.57 -4.11
C VAL A 201 2.04 -2.65 -3.16
N HIS A 202 0.87 -2.42 -2.57
CA HIS A 202 0.15 -3.36 -1.73
C HIS A 202 -1.16 -3.71 -2.43
N TYR A 203 -1.38 -4.98 -2.72
CA TYR A 203 -2.58 -5.52 -3.33
C TYR A 203 -3.39 -6.33 -2.31
N LEU A 204 -4.68 -6.07 -2.33
CA LEU A 204 -5.73 -6.90 -1.77
C LEU A 204 -6.40 -7.63 -2.92
N ILE A 205 -6.21 -8.94 -3.00
CA ILE A 205 -6.67 -9.76 -4.12
C ILE A 205 -7.85 -10.62 -3.65
N ILE A 206 -8.93 -10.57 -4.43
CA ILE A 206 -10.16 -11.33 -4.22
C ILE A 206 -10.26 -12.38 -5.32
N LEU A 207 -10.18 -13.66 -4.94
CA LEU A 207 -10.24 -14.79 -5.85
C LEU A 207 -11.69 -15.09 -6.25
N LEU A 208 -11.90 -15.59 -7.46
CA LEU A 208 -13.19 -16.08 -7.90
C LEU A 208 -13.53 -17.37 -7.13
N GLY A 209 -14.71 -17.41 -6.50
CA GLY A 209 -15.08 -18.48 -5.57
C GLY A 209 -14.49 -18.32 -4.15
N GLY A 210 -13.75 -17.23 -3.89
CA GLY A 210 -13.22 -16.91 -2.57
C GLY A 210 -14.32 -16.71 -1.52
N LEU A 211 -14.19 -17.43 -0.41
CA LEU A 211 -15.13 -17.40 0.72
C LEU A 211 -14.71 -16.34 1.77
N ASN A 212 -15.68 -15.86 2.54
CA ASN A 212 -15.41 -15.03 3.72
C ASN A 212 -14.82 -15.88 4.85
N PRO A 213 -14.03 -15.31 5.77
CA PRO A 213 -13.36 -16.05 6.84
C PRO A 213 -14.28 -16.99 7.63
N SER A 214 -15.47 -16.55 8.00
CA SER A 214 -16.44 -17.37 8.75
C SER A 214 -16.87 -18.62 7.99
N ASP A 215 -17.07 -18.53 6.67
CA ASP A 215 -17.42 -19.68 5.83
C ASP A 215 -16.23 -20.61 5.61
N VAL A 216 -15.03 -20.04 5.48
CA VAL A 216 -13.78 -20.81 5.39
C VAL A 216 -13.61 -21.63 6.67
N HIS A 217 -13.68 -20.99 7.84
CA HIS A 217 -13.52 -21.67 9.14
C HIS A 217 -14.55 -22.77 9.34
N ARG A 218 -15.82 -22.52 9.01
CA ARG A 218 -16.86 -23.55 9.06
C ARG A 218 -16.51 -24.76 8.19
N ARG A 219 -16.09 -24.55 6.94
CA ARG A 219 -15.72 -25.66 6.04
C ARG A 219 -14.43 -26.38 6.48
N LEU A 220 -13.47 -25.65 7.03
CA LEU A 220 -12.27 -26.24 7.62
C LEU A 220 -12.62 -27.06 8.88
N ASP A 221 -13.62 -26.65 9.67
CA ASP A 221 -14.08 -27.43 10.82
C ASP A 221 -14.76 -28.74 10.40
N ASP A 222 -15.57 -28.68 9.33
CA ASP A 222 -16.50 -29.73 8.91
C ASP A 222 -15.88 -30.82 8.01
N THR A 223 -14.91 -30.48 7.15
CA THR A 223 -14.50 -31.37 6.04
C THR A 223 -12.99 -31.43 5.83
N GLU A 224 -12.40 -32.61 6.04
CA GLU A 224 -10.97 -32.87 5.80
C GLU A 224 -10.57 -32.71 4.33
N ASP A 225 -11.42 -33.14 3.39
CA ASP A 225 -11.22 -32.88 1.95
C ASP A 225 -11.06 -31.38 1.64
N PHE A 226 -11.87 -30.54 2.28
CA PHE A 226 -11.77 -29.10 2.10
C PHE A 226 -10.46 -28.55 2.68
N GLN A 227 -10.03 -29.04 3.86
CA GLN A 227 -8.72 -28.66 4.41
C GLN A 227 -7.58 -29.03 3.45
N ASN A 228 -7.58 -30.25 2.94
CA ASN A 228 -6.54 -30.74 2.02
C ASN A 228 -6.48 -29.90 0.75
N ARG A 229 -7.63 -29.62 0.11
CA ARG A 229 -7.69 -28.78 -1.09
C ARG A 229 -7.32 -27.32 -0.80
N PHE A 230 -7.71 -26.79 0.36
CA PHE A 230 -7.37 -25.44 0.78
C PHE A 230 -5.86 -25.26 0.92
N PHE A 231 -5.19 -26.17 1.64
CA PHE A 231 -3.74 -26.11 1.84
C PHE A 231 -2.98 -26.41 0.55
N ALA A 232 -3.42 -27.41 -0.23
CA ALA A 232 -2.82 -27.69 -1.54
C ALA A 232 -2.84 -26.47 -2.47
N PHE A 233 -3.95 -25.71 -2.49
CA PHE A 233 -4.02 -24.47 -3.26
C PHE A 233 -3.01 -23.42 -2.78
N TYR A 234 -2.98 -23.11 -1.48
CA TYR A 234 -2.09 -22.07 -0.98
C TYR A 234 -0.60 -22.44 -1.02
N GLU A 235 -0.26 -23.72 -0.82
CA GLU A 235 1.11 -24.22 -0.94
C GLU A 235 1.60 -24.26 -2.40
N ASP A 236 0.69 -24.31 -3.38
CA ASP A 236 1.03 -24.20 -4.80
C ASP A 236 1.39 -22.77 -5.19
N ILE A 237 0.68 -21.77 -4.65
CA ILE A 237 0.87 -20.36 -5.01
C ILE A 237 1.79 -19.58 -4.07
N ILE A 238 2.06 -20.08 -2.86
CA ILE A 238 2.91 -19.43 -1.86
C ILE A 238 3.96 -20.41 -1.35
N ARG A 239 5.23 -20.06 -1.57
CA ARG A 239 6.43 -20.74 -1.06
C ARG A 239 7.07 -19.95 0.07
N HIS A 240 7.80 -20.65 0.93
CA HIS A 240 8.56 -20.07 2.04
C HIS A 240 9.93 -20.73 2.24
N ASP A 241 10.30 -21.64 1.35
CA ASP A 241 11.56 -22.35 1.38
C ASP A 241 12.22 -22.26 0.01
N LEU A 242 13.55 -22.25 0.03
CA LEU A 242 14.36 -22.24 -1.17
C LEU A 242 14.89 -23.65 -1.41
N PRO A 243 15.09 -24.06 -2.67
CA PRO A 243 15.73 -25.34 -2.98
C PRO A 243 17.03 -25.53 -2.20
N GLU A 244 17.15 -26.63 -1.45
CA GLU A 244 18.33 -26.89 -0.59
C GLU A 244 19.49 -27.49 -1.41
N ASP A 245 19.18 -28.34 -2.39
CA ASP A 245 20.16 -29.10 -3.17
C ASP A 245 20.84 -28.29 -4.29
N ILE A 246 20.47 -27.02 -4.46
CA ILE A 246 21.01 -26.14 -5.50
C ILE A 246 22.08 -25.23 -4.89
N TYR A 247 23.30 -25.31 -5.42
CA TYR A 247 24.41 -24.45 -5.02
C TYR A 247 24.14 -22.99 -5.38
N PHE A 248 24.37 -22.09 -4.41
CA PHE A 248 24.28 -20.65 -4.60
C PHE A 248 25.65 -20.00 -4.43
N ASP A 249 26.14 -19.29 -5.47
CA ASP A 249 27.29 -18.40 -5.37
C ASP A 249 26.85 -16.97 -4.97
N PRO A 250 27.22 -16.48 -3.76
CA PRO A 250 26.89 -15.12 -3.33
C PRO A 250 27.46 -13.99 -4.20
N LYS A 251 28.40 -14.28 -5.09
CA LYS A 251 29.01 -13.29 -6.00
C LYS A 251 28.27 -13.13 -7.34
N GLY A 252 27.24 -13.96 -7.61
CA GLY A 252 26.43 -13.86 -8.83
C GLY A 252 25.71 -12.52 -8.99
N LYS A 253 25.50 -12.08 -10.24
CA LYS A 253 24.92 -10.77 -10.59
C LYS A 253 23.56 -10.85 -11.33
N LEU A 254 22.67 -11.73 -10.86
CA LEU A 254 21.36 -11.98 -11.50
C LEU A 254 20.40 -10.78 -11.62
N LYS A 255 20.59 -9.71 -10.83
CA LYS A 255 19.60 -8.62 -10.77
C LYS A 255 19.44 -7.86 -12.09
N THR A 256 20.43 -7.94 -12.97
CA THR A 256 20.48 -7.22 -14.24
C THR A 256 20.14 -8.10 -15.44
N GLU A 257 19.88 -9.38 -15.21
CA GLU A 257 19.68 -10.41 -16.23
C GLU A 257 18.19 -10.55 -16.56
N ARG A 258 17.89 -10.85 -17.83
CA ARG A 258 16.52 -11.18 -18.23
C ARG A 258 16.17 -12.56 -17.66
N PRO A 259 14.90 -12.82 -17.32
CA PRO A 259 14.46 -14.16 -16.95
C PRO A 259 14.76 -15.17 -18.07
N ILE A 260 14.90 -16.45 -17.70
CA ILE A 260 15.03 -17.53 -18.67
C ILE A 260 13.84 -17.52 -19.65
N PRO A 261 14.05 -17.83 -20.94
CA PRO A 261 12.97 -17.92 -21.91
C PRO A 261 12.04 -19.08 -21.55
N VAL A 262 10.73 -18.86 -21.72
CA VAL A 262 9.73 -19.92 -21.59
C VAL A 262 9.68 -20.68 -22.92
N PRO A 263 9.68 -22.03 -22.92
CA PRO A 263 9.52 -22.82 -24.13
C PRO A 263 8.25 -22.44 -24.90
N ASP A 264 8.34 -22.42 -26.23
CA ASP A 264 7.18 -22.17 -27.08
C ASP A 264 6.18 -23.33 -27.00
N GLU A 265 4.89 -23.05 -27.21
CA GLU A 265 3.84 -24.07 -27.19
C GLU A 265 4.09 -25.20 -28.21
N ASP A 266 4.78 -24.89 -29.32
CA ASP A 266 5.13 -25.83 -30.38
C ASP A 266 6.36 -26.70 -30.05
N ASP A 267 7.19 -26.32 -29.06
CA ASP A 267 8.40 -27.04 -28.62
C ASP A 267 8.29 -27.52 -27.16
N CYS A 268 7.32 -28.40 -26.93
CA CYS A 268 7.01 -28.99 -25.63
C CYS A 268 7.51 -30.44 -25.48
N SER A 269 8.68 -30.76 -26.02
CA SER A 269 9.28 -32.08 -25.78
C SER A 269 9.54 -32.29 -24.28
N SER A 270 9.44 -33.52 -23.79
CA SER A 270 9.65 -33.81 -22.36
C SER A 270 11.04 -33.39 -21.88
N GLU A 271 12.04 -33.47 -22.74
CA GLU A 271 13.42 -33.03 -22.44
C GLU A 271 13.51 -31.51 -22.28
N VAL A 272 12.90 -30.73 -23.18
CA VAL A 272 12.90 -29.26 -23.11
C VAL A 272 12.16 -28.76 -21.86
N ILE A 273 11.01 -29.37 -21.55
CA ILE A 273 10.23 -29.02 -20.35
C ILE A 273 11.02 -29.37 -19.07
N GLU A 274 11.73 -30.49 -19.05
CA GLU A 274 12.53 -30.88 -17.88
C GLU A 274 13.77 -29.97 -17.71
N ASP A 275 14.45 -29.61 -18.80
CA ASP A 275 15.53 -28.61 -18.77
C ASP A 275 15.05 -27.26 -18.24
N PHE A 276 13.91 -26.76 -18.76
CA PHE A 276 13.32 -25.52 -18.30
C PHE A 276 12.98 -25.58 -16.79
N LYS A 277 12.38 -26.66 -16.31
CA LYS A 277 12.07 -26.82 -14.88
C LYS A 277 13.32 -26.81 -14.02
N CYS A 278 14.37 -27.52 -14.44
CA CYS A 278 15.64 -27.55 -13.73
C CYS A 278 16.23 -26.14 -13.59
N ARG A 279 16.35 -25.42 -14.72
CA ARG A 279 16.85 -24.04 -14.75
C ARG A 279 15.95 -23.07 -14.00
N PHE A 280 14.63 -23.26 -14.04
CA PHE A 280 13.68 -22.45 -13.29
C PHE A 280 13.89 -22.60 -11.78
N GLN A 281 14.18 -23.81 -11.28
CA GLN A 281 14.50 -24.02 -9.87
C GLN A 281 15.83 -23.36 -9.47
N GLU A 282 16.83 -23.36 -10.35
CA GLU A 282 18.07 -22.60 -10.14
C GLU A 282 17.77 -21.09 -10.02
N GLU A 283 16.93 -20.56 -10.92
CA GLU A 283 16.49 -19.17 -10.90
C GLU A 283 15.74 -18.82 -9.61
N VAL A 284 14.83 -19.68 -9.15
CA VAL A 284 14.12 -19.52 -7.87
C VAL A 284 15.12 -19.48 -6.72
N LYS A 285 16.09 -20.39 -6.67
CA LYS A 285 17.14 -20.41 -5.64
C LYS A 285 17.92 -19.11 -5.61
N TYR A 286 18.50 -18.70 -6.75
CA TYR A 286 19.35 -17.51 -6.81
C TYR A 286 18.56 -16.23 -6.51
N CYS A 287 17.37 -16.05 -7.09
CA CYS A 287 16.54 -14.90 -6.77
C CYS A 287 16.06 -14.91 -5.33
N GLY A 288 15.73 -16.07 -4.77
CA GLY A 288 15.29 -16.21 -3.39
C GLY A 288 16.37 -15.75 -2.42
N GLU A 289 17.61 -16.22 -2.62
CA GLU A 289 18.78 -15.84 -1.82
C GLU A 289 19.12 -14.34 -1.93
N LEU A 290 18.93 -13.74 -3.10
CA LEU A 290 19.29 -12.34 -3.37
C LEU A 290 18.20 -11.32 -3.04
N LEU A 291 16.92 -11.72 -3.16
CA LEU A 291 15.77 -10.81 -3.14
C LEU A 291 14.78 -11.11 -2.02
N GLN A 292 14.70 -12.36 -1.54
CA GLN A 292 13.73 -12.75 -0.52
C GLN A 292 14.34 -13.04 0.85
N ARG A 293 15.60 -13.51 0.89
CA ARG A 293 16.27 -13.79 2.16
C ARG A 293 16.48 -12.51 2.97
N HIS A 294 15.89 -12.49 4.15
CA HIS A 294 16.08 -11.44 5.13
C HIS A 294 17.51 -11.48 5.68
N LYS A 295 18.13 -10.30 5.72
CA LYS A 295 19.40 -10.07 6.42
C LYS A 295 19.18 -8.88 7.33
N HIS A 296 19.39 -9.10 8.63
CA HIS A 296 19.23 -8.03 9.61
C HIS A 296 20.12 -6.84 9.23
N ARG A 297 19.51 -5.66 9.27
CA ARG A 297 20.14 -4.35 9.01
C ARG A 297 19.69 -3.38 10.10
N PRO A 298 20.34 -2.21 10.26
CA PRO A 298 19.95 -1.25 11.30
C PRO A 298 18.45 -0.88 11.30
N VAL A 299 17.81 -0.86 10.13
CA VAL A 299 16.35 -0.61 9.98
C VAL A 299 15.48 -1.65 10.71
N CYS A 300 15.99 -2.86 10.94
CA CYS A 300 15.25 -3.91 11.66
C CYS A 300 15.01 -3.54 13.12
N TYR A 301 15.86 -2.70 13.71
CA TYR A 301 15.86 -2.37 15.13
C TYR A 301 15.31 -0.96 15.40
N LYS A 302 14.31 -0.55 14.60
CA LYS A 302 13.76 0.82 14.60
C LYS A 302 13.01 1.19 15.88
N TYR A 303 12.39 0.22 16.55
CA TYR A 303 11.44 0.47 17.64
C TYR A 303 11.98 0.06 18.99
N ASP A 304 12.30 -1.22 19.14
CA ASP A 304 13.10 -1.75 20.22
C ASP A 304 14.32 -2.40 19.59
N HIS A 305 15.50 -2.21 20.18
CA HIS A 305 16.74 -2.81 19.66
C HIS A 305 16.80 -4.33 19.88
N ALA A 306 15.66 -4.97 20.20
CA ALA A 306 15.58 -6.37 20.61
C ALA A 306 14.90 -7.24 19.54
N THR A 307 13.93 -6.72 18.80
CA THR A 307 13.14 -7.48 17.83
C THR A 307 13.24 -6.88 16.43
N CYS A 308 13.20 -7.76 15.43
CA CYS A 308 13.14 -7.31 14.05
C CYS A 308 11.76 -6.73 13.76
N CYS A 309 11.69 -5.47 13.34
CA CYS A 309 10.45 -4.79 12.99
C CYS A 309 9.71 -5.43 11.80
N PHE A 310 10.38 -6.30 11.05
CA PHE A 310 9.81 -7.13 9.97
C PHE A 310 9.40 -8.53 10.46
N GLN A 311 9.43 -8.79 11.76
CA GLN A 311 8.99 -10.05 12.40
C GLN A 311 9.79 -11.28 11.97
N PHE A 312 11.10 -11.10 11.80
CA PHE A 312 12.06 -12.20 11.62
C PHE A 312 12.73 -12.59 12.95
N PRO A 313 13.08 -13.87 13.14
CA PRO A 313 12.68 -15.01 12.31
C PRO A 313 11.16 -15.25 12.36
N HIS A 314 10.60 -15.78 11.27
CA HIS A 314 9.22 -16.23 11.25
C HIS A 314 9.01 -17.47 12.12
N ASP A 315 7.77 -17.73 12.55
CA ASP A 315 7.43 -18.95 13.27
C ASP A 315 7.60 -20.17 12.35
N TYR A 316 8.40 -21.15 12.78
CA TYR A 316 8.62 -22.38 12.04
C TYR A 316 7.35 -23.25 12.02
N ALA A 317 6.99 -23.75 10.84
CA ALA A 317 5.88 -24.69 10.65
C ALA A 317 6.27 -25.77 9.63
N ALA A 318 6.45 -27.01 10.09
CA ALA A 318 6.85 -28.13 9.24
C ALA A 318 5.81 -28.48 8.14
N ARG A 319 4.53 -28.24 8.43
CA ARG A 319 3.38 -28.46 7.55
C ARG A 319 2.32 -27.40 7.80
N SER A 320 1.49 -27.14 6.80
CA SER A 320 0.31 -26.30 7.00
C SER A 320 -0.71 -26.99 7.90
N LEU A 321 -1.38 -26.22 8.75
CA LEU A 321 -2.34 -26.72 9.71
C LEU A 321 -3.44 -25.70 10.00
N TYR A 322 -4.63 -26.22 10.29
CA TYR A 322 -5.75 -25.44 10.81
C TYR A 322 -6.02 -25.82 12.26
N ASP A 323 -5.96 -24.82 13.13
CA ASP A 323 -6.28 -24.95 14.54
C ASP A 323 -7.76 -24.61 14.78
N LYS A 324 -8.54 -25.64 15.16
CA LYS A 324 -9.99 -25.53 15.40
C LYS A 324 -10.34 -24.64 16.59
N GLU A 325 -9.47 -24.54 17.60
CA GLU A 325 -9.72 -23.76 18.82
C GLU A 325 -9.51 -22.27 18.53
N THR A 326 -8.37 -21.93 17.93
CA THR A 326 -8.03 -20.52 17.66
C THR A 326 -8.55 -19.99 16.34
N LYS A 327 -9.13 -20.87 15.49
CA LYS A 327 -9.52 -20.59 14.09
C LYS A 327 -8.35 -20.03 13.27
N SER A 328 -7.13 -20.48 13.59
CA SER A 328 -5.90 -20.04 12.93
C SER A 328 -5.54 -20.99 11.81
N VAL A 329 -5.14 -20.41 10.69
CA VAL A 329 -4.58 -21.08 9.51
C VAL A 329 -3.10 -20.74 9.51
N THR A 330 -2.25 -21.75 9.62
CA THR A 330 -0.80 -21.61 9.52
C THR A 330 -0.36 -22.33 8.24
N LEU A 331 0.33 -21.62 7.36
CA LEU A 331 0.97 -22.23 6.19
C LEU A 331 2.35 -22.76 6.57
N VAL A 332 2.84 -23.72 5.80
CA VAL A 332 4.20 -24.25 5.93
C VAL A 332 5.24 -23.12 5.87
N CYS A 333 6.23 -23.18 6.76
CA CYS A 333 7.32 -22.24 6.91
C CYS A 333 8.55 -23.02 7.38
N ARG A 334 9.44 -23.37 6.44
CA ARG A 334 10.63 -24.20 6.72
C ARG A 334 11.91 -23.37 6.78
N ASP A 335 12.01 -22.30 6.00
CA ASP A 335 13.11 -21.33 6.08
C ASP A 335 12.61 -20.03 6.73
N VAL A 336 12.79 -19.90 8.04
CA VAL A 336 12.28 -18.78 8.85
C VAL A 336 12.87 -17.41 8.51
N PHE A 337 13.83 -17.34 7.57
CA PHE A 337 14.48 -16.10 7.12
C PHE A 337 14.17 -15.73 5.67
N VAL A 338 13.18 -16.35 5.04
CA VAL A 338 12.72 -16.04 3.68
C VAL A 338 11.29 -15.51 3.76
N ASN A 339 10.94 -14.49 2.97
CA ASN A 339 9.55 -14.01 2.92
C ASN A 339 8.64 -15.07 2.29
N TYR A 340 7.32 -14.95 2.45
CA TYR A 340 6.38 -15.74 1.66
C TYR A 340 6.38 -15.21 0.22
N PHE A 341 6.69 -16.04 -0.77
CA PHE A 341 6.85 -15.60 -2.16
C PHE A 341 6.17 -16.54 -3.15
N ASN A 342 6.05 -16.11 -4.40
CA ASN A 342 5.62 -16.96 -5.51
C ASN A 342 6.78 -17.11 -6.51
N ASP A 343 7.06 -18.34 -6.92
CA ASP A 343 8.20 -18.68 -7.79
C ASP A 343 8.18 -17.90 -9.11
N PHE A 344 7.03 -17.85 -9.78
CA PHE A 344 6.89 -17.17 -11.06
C PHE A 344 7.06 -15.65 -10.94
N ILE A 345 6.47 -15.04 -9.90
CA ILE A 345 6.66 -13.60 -9.65
C ILE A 345 8.15 -13.32 -9.36
N LEU A 346 8.81 -14.19 -8.60
CA LEU A 346 10.21 -14.01 -8.21
C LEU A 346 11.13 -14.01 -9.43
N VAL A 347 10.97 -15.03 -10.27
CA VAL A 347 11.80 -15.24 -11.46
C VAL A 347 11.51 -14.18 -12.52
N PHE A 348 10.23 -13.94 -12.86
CA PHE A 348 9.88 -13.08 -14.00
C PHE A 348 9.87 -11.59 -13.68
N CYS A 349 9.63 -11.19 -12.42
CA CYS A 349 9.64 -9.78 -12.04
C CYS A 349 10.96 -9.32 -11.39
N ARG A 350 11.82 -10.25 -10.95
CA ARG A 350 13.17 -9.97 -10.40
C ARG A 350 13.19 -8.96 -9.25
N HIS A 351 12.16 -8.94 -8.42
CA HIS A 351 12.11 -8.04 -7.27
C HIS A 351 11.56 -8.71 -6.01
N ASN A 352 11.89 -8.10 -4.86
CA ASN A 352 11.31 -8.49 -3.59
C ASN A 352 9.79 -8.30 -3.61
N HIS A 353 9.09 -9.27 -3.03
CA HIS A 353 7.65 -9.28 -2.90
C HIS A 353 7.27 -10.22 -1.74
N ASP A 354 6.11 -10.00 -1.15
CA ASP A 354 5.58 -10.84 -0.08
C ASP A 354 4.14 -11.22 -0.40
N MET A 355 3.75 -12.49 -0.22
CA MET A 355 2.42 -13.00 -0.52
C MET A 355 1.86 -13.79 0.65
N GLN A 356 0.76 -13.32 1.23
CA GLN A 356 0.20 -13.89 2.44
C GLN A 356 -1.27 -14.27 2.28
N CYS A 357 -1.65 -15.42 2.87
CA CYS A 357 -3.05 -15.78 3.07
C CYS A 357 -3.63 -15.03 4.28
N ILE A 358 -4.69 -14.26 4.07
CA ILE A 358 -5.29 -13.41 5.13
C ILE A 358 -6.61 -13.97 5.66
N LEU A 359 -6.90 -15.26 5.44
CA LEU A 359 -8.13 -15.92 5.90
C LEU A 359 -8.03 -16.54 7.31
N SER A 360 -6.87 -16.43 7.95
CA SER A 360 -6.63 -16.92 9.31
C SER A 360 -7.23 -15.99 10.37
N GLY A 361 -7.67 -16.47 11.53
CA GLY A 361 -8.22 -15.60 12.59
C GLY A 361 -7.30 -14.45 13.01
N LYS A 362 -5.99 -14.73 13.20
CA LYS A 362 -4.99 -13.70 13.54
C LYS A 362 -4.55 -12.89 12.32
N SER A 363 -4.33 -13.51 11.16
CA SER A 363 -3.87 -12.85 9.93
C SER A 363 -4.96 -12.01 9.28
N CYS A 364 -6.23 -12.41 9.35
CA CYS A 364 -7.37 -11.60 8.93
C CYS A 364 -7.49 -10.37 9.82
N LYS A 365 -7.38 -10.52 11.15
CA LYS A 365 -7.36 -9.38 12.07
C LYS A 365 -6.17 -8.48 11.76
N ALA A 366 -4.96 -9.03 11.61
CA ALA A 366 -3.75 -8.29 11.28
C ALA A 366 -3.86 -7.58 9.92
N ALA A 367 -4.44 -8.20 8.90
CA ALA A 367 -4.68 -7.58 7.60
C ALA A 367 -5.75 -6.49 7.68
N MET A 368 -6.83 -6.69 8.47
CA MET A 368 -7.82 -5.64 8.73
C MET A 368 -7.25 -4.50 9.55
N PHE A 369 -6.39 -4.79 10.54
CA PHE A 369 -5.62 -3.81 11.29
C PHE A 369 -4.64 -3.10 10.38
N TYR A 370 -3.95 -3.80 9.50
CA TYR A 370 -3.04 -3.23 8.52
C TYR A 370 -3.79 -2.31 7.56
N ILE A 371 -4.86 -2.77 6.90
CA ILE A 371 -5.76 -1.93 6.07
C ILE A 371 -6.30 -0.73 6.86
N THR A 372 -6.53 -0.90 8.16
CA THR A 372 -7.04 0.15 9.04
C THR A 372 -5.95 1.16 9.42
N ASP A 373 -4.78 0.72 9.89
CA ASP A 373 -3.69 1.50 10.46
C ASP A 373 -2.74 2.04 9.41
N TYR A 374 -2.33 1.20 8.45
CA TYR A 374 -1.42 1.57 7.36
C TYR A 374 -1.99 2.73 6.54
N ILE A 375 -3.31 2.70 6.31
CA ILE A 375 -4.03 3.74 5.57
C ILE A 375 -4.34 4.95 6.48
N THR A 376 -4.49 4.79 7.80
CA THR A 376 -4.70 5.93 8.70
C THR A 376 -3.42 6.52 9.28
N LYS A 377 -2.24 5.98 8.97
CA LYS A 377 -0.97 6.50 9.46
C LYS A 377 -0.73 7.88 8.84
N MET A 378 -1.23 8.89 9.55
CA MET A 378 -0.87 10.28 9.30
C MET A 378 0.60 10.42 9.69
N SER A 379 1.41 10.94 8.77
CA SER A 379 2.83 11.22 9.05
C SER A 379 3.03 12.24 10.18
N VAL A 380 2.03 13.09 10.41
CA VAL A 380 2.03 14.17 11.39
C VAL A 380 1.16 13.78 12.58
N LYS A 381 1.63 14.03 13.81
CA LYS A 381 0.86 13.76 15.03
C LYS A 381 -0.22 14.82 15.25
N THR A 382 -1.23 14.51 16.05
CA THR A 382 -2.36 15.43 16.28
C THR A 382 -1.91 16.75 16.92
N TYR A 383 -0.96 16.75 17.86
CA TYR A 383 -0.46 17.99 18.46
C TYR A 383 0.28 18.85 17.43
N GLU A 384 1.11 18.27 16.57
CA GLU A 384 1.80 18.98 15.48
C GLU A 384 0.79 19.63 14.53
N MET A 385 -0.31 18.95 14.21
CA MET A 385 -1.41 19.54 13.43
C MET A 385 -2.04 20.75 14.13
N LEU A 386 -2.31 20.66 15.43
CA LEU A 386 -2.90 21.77 16.19
C LEU A 386 -1.94 22.96 16.28
N SER A 387 -0.64 22.72 16.46
CA SER A 387 0.39 23.75 16.43
C SER A 387 0.43 24.48 15.08
N LEU A 388 0.41 23.73 13.97
CA LEU A 388 0.33 24.30 12.62
C LEU A 388 -0.96 25.10 12.40
N MET A 389 -2.09 24.63 12.93
CA MET A 389 -3.34 25.40 12.89
C MET A 389 -3.23 26.70 13.68
N ALA A 390 -2.60 26.70 14.85
CA ALA A 390 -2.40 27.88 15.67
C ALA A 390 -1.64 28.97 14.89
N ASP A 391 -0.56 28.59 14.21
CA ASP A 391 0.22 29.50 13.38
C ASP A 391 -0.58 30.03 12.17
N ALA A 392 -1.43 29.19 11.59
CA ALA A 392 -2.31 29.59 10.49
C ALA A 392 -3.37 30.61 10.94
N VAL A 393 -4.01 30.35 12.09
CA VAL A 393 -5.01 31.26 12.68
C VAL A 393 -4.35 32.57 13.11
N MET A 394 -3.20 32.53 13.77
CA MET A 394 -2.45 33.73 14.17
C MET A 394 -2.13 34.63 12.96
N LYS A 395 -1.58 34.05 11.88
CA LYS A 395 -1.28 34.80 10.66
C LYS A 395 -2.53 35.38 10.00
N ALA A 396 -3.67 34.70 10.13
CA ALA A 396 -4.93 35.17 9.59
C ALA A 396 -5.48 36.33 10.44
N SER A 397 -5.44 36.23 11.77
CA SER A 397 -5.87 37.29 12.69
C SER A 397 -5.09 38.59 12.53
N ASN A 398 -3.79 38.54 12.24
CA ASN A 398 -2.97 39.75 12.00
C ASN A 398 -3.40 40.58 10.78
N ASN A 399 -4.22 40.02 9.88
CA ASN A 399 -4.72 40.71 8.69
C ASN A 399 -6.15 41.24 8.85
N VAL A 400 -6.73 41.08 10.04
CA VAL A 400 -8.11 41.48 10.37
C VAL A 400 -8.07 42.75 11.21
N SER A 401 -8.98 43.68 10.97
CA SER A 401 -9.05 44.92 11.74
C SER A 401 -9.55 44.68 13.16
N GLU A 402 -9.18 45.54 14.11
CA GLU A 402 -9.62 45.40 15.51
C GLU A 402 -11.16 45.32 15.61
N GLY A 403 -11.66 44.25 16.23
CA GLY A 403 -13.09 44.02 16.43
C GLY A 403 -13.78 43.14 15.37
N GLU A 404 -13.14 42.88 14.24
CA GLU A 404 -13.65 41.93 13.23
C GLU A 404 -13.28 40.49 13.61
N ARG A 405 -14.23 39.56 13.47
CA ARG A 405 -13.96 38.12 13.63
C ARG A 405 -13.56 37.53 12.29
N LEU A 406 -12.57 36.64 12.33
CA LEU A 406 -12.10 35.95 11.15
C LEU A 406 -13.15 34.93 10.70
N GLU A 407 -13.70 35.10 9.50
CA GLU A 407 -14.72 34.20 8.96
C GLU A 407 -14.23 32.74 8.95
N ALA A 408 -15.05 31.80 9.41
CA ALA A 408 -14.69 30.37 9.48
C ALA A 408 -14.12 29.81 8.16
N ARG A 409 -14.59 30.33 7.02
CA ARG A 409 -14.07 29.98 5.69
C ARG A 409 -12.59 30.32 5.51
N ILE A 410 -12.16 31.48 5.99
CA ILE A 410 -10.76 31.94 5.88
C ILE A 410 -9.88 31.09 6.80
N ILE A 411 -10.34 30.82 8.03
CA ILE A 411 -9.65 29.92 8.97
C ILE A 411 -9.37 28.58 8.31
N LEU A 412 -10.42 27.93 7.79
CA LEU A 412 -10.31 26.62 7.14
C LEU A 412 -9.30 26.63 5.99
N HIS A 413 -9.36 27.63 5.11
CA HIS A 413 -8.46 27.73 3.96
C HIS A 413 -7.00 27.94 4.37
N LYS A 414 -6.75 28.78 5.39
CA LYS A 414 -5.41 29.03 5.91
C LYS A 414 -4.81 27.80 6.59
N CYS A 415 -5.60 27.07 7.39
CA CYS A 415 -5.18 25.81 8.00
C CYS A 415 -4.83 24.76 6.92
N LEU A 416 -5.67 24.61 5.89
CA LEU A 416 -5.39 23.70 4.76
C LEU A 416 -4.11 24.08 4.02
N ALA A 417 -3.90 25.39 3.78
CA ALA A 417 -2.70 25.87 3.12
C ALA A 417 -1.42 25.62 3.94
N GLN A 418 -1.49 25.78 5.26
CA GLN A 418 -0.38 25.50 6.17
C GLN A 418 -0.07 24.00 6.24
N PHE A 419 -1.08 23.14 6.21
CA PHE A 419 -0.87 21.68 6.19
C PHE A 419 -0.14 21.23 4.93
N ALA A 420 -0.58 21.76 3.78
CA ALA A 420 0.02 21.43 2.50
C ALA A 420 1.32 22.21 2.18
N SER A 421 1.76 23.14 3.03
CA SER A 421 3.08 23.79 2.88
C SER A 421 4.18 23.03 3.64
N GLN A 422 3.81 22.31 4.70
CA GLN A 422 4.74 21.46 5.48
C GLN A 422 4.93 20.07 4.86
N GLN A 423 4.07 19.69 3.90
CA GLN A 423 4.17 18.39 3.25
C GLN A 423 5.31 18.38 2.23
N GLN A 424 6.37 17.65 2.53
CA GLN A 424 7.34 17.24 1.52
C GLN A 424 6.72 16.16 0.63
N VAL A 425 6.84 16.32 -0.68
CA VAL A 425 6.28 15.39 -1.66
C VAL A 425 7.41 14.82 -2.51
N HIS A 426 7.47 13.50 -2.60
CA HIS A 426 8.44 12.83 -3.45
C HIS A 426 8.21 13.14 -4.93
N ALA A 427 9.29 13.25 -5.73
CA ALA A 427 9.20 13.68 -7.13
C ALA A 427 8.29 12.77 -7.99
N GLN A 428 8.37 11.44 -7.81
CA GLN A 428 7.47 10.49 -8.49
C GLN A 428 5.99 10.73 -8.13
N HIS A 429 5.70 11.08 -6.87
CA HIS A 429 4.34 11.39 -6.42
C HIS A 429 3.85 12.72 -7.00
N ALA A 430 4.71 13.73 -7.05
CA ALA A 430 4.38 14.97 -7.74
C ALA A 430 4.05 14.73 -9.22
N ALA A 431 4.87 13.94 -9.93
CA ALA A 431 4.60 13.56 -11.32
C ALA A 431 3.24 12.84 -11.47
N LYS A 432 2.93 11.95 -10.53
CA LYS A 432 1.67 11.20 -10.51
C LYS A 432 0.44 12.09 -10.36
N VAL A 433 0.48 13.03 -9.40
CA VAL A 433 -0.60 13.99 -9.15
C VAL A 433 -0.78 14.95 -10.33
N ILE A 434 0.32 15.47 -10.89
CA ILE A 434 0.27 16.38 -12.05
C ILE A 434 -0.36 15.70 -13.27
N ARG A 435 -0.10 14.40 -13.47
CA ARG A 435 -0.69 13.60 -14.56
C ARG A 435 -2.11 13.09 -14.26
N GLY A 436 -2.71 13.51 -13.14
CA GLY A 436 -4.08 13.14 -12.76
C GLY A 436 -4.25 11.66 -12.42
N GLN A 437 -3.17 10.96 -12.06
CA GLN A 437 -3.23 9.54 -11.70
C GLN A 437 -3.56 9.37 -10.21
N ARG A 438 -4.37 8.34 -9.89
CA ARG A 438 -4.70 7.98 -8.50
C ARG A 438 -3.59 7.13 -7.88
N GLU A 439 -3.41 7.22 -6.57
CA GLU A 439 -2.45 6.40 -5.79
C GLU A 439 -2.87 4.94 -5.58
N VAL A 440 -3.86 4.49 -6.35
CA VAL A 440 -4.46 3.16 -6.25
C VAL A 440 -4.61 2.55 -7.63
N PHE A 441 -4.42 1.24 -7.75
CA PHE A 441 -4.90 0.42 -8.86
C PHE A 441 -6.09 -0.40 -8.37
N CYS A 442 -7.22 -0.32 -9.06
CA CYS A 442 -8.42 -1.02 -8.62
C CYS A 442 -9.12 -1.64 -9.83
N SER A 443 -9.65 -2.87 -9.66
CA SER A 443 -10.34 -3.59 -10.74
C SER A 443 -11.67 -2.93 -11.14
N HIS A 444 -12.37 -2.39 -10.15
CA HIS A 444 -13.70 -1.77 -10.26
C HIS A 444 -13.70 -0.38 -9.62
N ARG A 445 -14.74 0.41 -9.93
CA ARG A 445 -15.00 1.65 -9.18
C ARG A 445 -16.01 1.33 -8.09
N THR A 446 -15.70 1.70 -6.86
CA THR A 446 -16.65 1.66 -5.74
C THR A 446 -16.92 3.07 -5.24
N VAL A 447 -18.03 3.23 -4.53
CA VAL A 447 -18.32 4.45 -3.78
C VAL A 447 -17.76 4.26 -2.37
N PRO A 448 -16.98 5.21 -1.83
CA PRO A 448 -16.45 5.10 -0.48
C PRO A 448 -17.58 4.89 0.54
N MET A 449 -17.50 3.81 1.33
CA MET A 449 -18.49 3.54 2.38
C MET A 449 -18.26 4.49 3.56
N MET A 450 -19.10 5.52 3.67
CA MET A 450 -19.08 6.47 4.78
C MET A 450 -19.83 5.89 5.98
N SER A 451 -19.13 5.08 6.79
CA SER A 451 -19.73 4.39 7.94
C SER A 451 -20.15 5.29 9.10
N GLY A 452 -19.83 6.59 9.07
CA GLY A 452 -20.25 7.54 10.11
C GLY A 452 -21.77 7.65 10.25
N ILE A 453 -22.49 7.68 9.13
CA ILE A 453 -23.97 7.70 9.11
C ILE A 453 -24.55 6.36 9.61
N LEU A 454 -23.91 5.24 9.27
CA LEU A 454 -24.31 3.92 9.79
C LEU A 454 -24.13 3.83 11.31
N MET A 455 -23.07 4.41 11.87
CA MET A 455 -22.86 4.46 13.33
C MET A 455 -23.84 5.40 14.04
N GLU A 456 -24.23 6.52 13.42
CA GLU A 456 -25.31 7.39 13.93
C GLU A 456 -26.69 6.71 13.93
N LEU A 457 -26.92 5.74 13.03
CA LEU A 457 -28.14 4.95 12.97
C LEU A 457 -28.15 3.75 13.93
N VAL A 458 -26.97 3.27 14.35
CA VAL A 458 -26.83 2.15 15.31
C VAL A 458 -26.83 2.64 16.76
N ASN A 459 -26.48 3.92 17.00
CA ASN A 459 -26.53 4.56 18.32
C ASN A 459 -27.84 5.34 18.58
N LYS A 460 -28.86 5.13 17.75
CA LYS A 460 -30.25 5.51 18.02
C LYS A 460 -31.06 4.24 18.21
#